data_AF-A0A7Y8DDK0-F1
#
_entry.id   AF-A0A7Y8DDK0-F1
#
_cell.length_a   1.000
_cell.length_b   1.000
_cell.length_c   1.000
_cell.angle_alpha   90.00
_cell.angle_beta   90.00
_cell.angle_gamma   90.00
#
_symmetry.space_group_name_H-M   'P 1'
#
loop_
_entity.id
_entity.type
_entity.pdbx_description
1 polymer ?
#
loop_
_entity_poly.entity_id
_entity_poly.type
_entity_poly.pdbx_seq_one_letter_code
_entity_poly.pdbx_strand_id
1 'polypeptide(L)'
;MSTINDLKDKIDTKTVNMVLLTIATAGLYLLLWVYRSNLIISETTKVRLADNTYIIWLAVCLGLSGAFSGTGSSLDLVGLILALAASALYIVWAFKAKQALSEYALSEFKIDLRMNGFYTFFLNVYYINYCINDLPEEQRKQNILRGHTQQA
;
A
#
# COMPACT_ATOMS: atom_id res chain seq x y z
N MET A 1 -13.23 -15.34 -13.94
CA MET A 1 -12.68 -15.90 -12.69
C MET A 1 -11.43 -15.10 -12.43
N SER A 2 -11.33 -14.45 -11.27
CA SER A 2 -10.14 -13.66 -10.92
C SER A 2 -8.98 -14.63 -10.66
N THR A 3 -7.85 -14.43 -11.30
CA THR A 3 -6.66 -15.25 -11.03
C THR A 3 -5.90 -14.62 -9.87
N ILE A 4 -5.26 -15.40 -9.00
CA ILE A 4 -4.42 -14.91 -7.89
C ILE A 4 -3.34 -13.90 -8.37
N ASN A 5 -2.94 -14.01 -9.64
CA ASN A 5 -1.96 -13.15 -10.27
C ASN A 5 -2.55 -11.82 -10.76
N ASP A 6 -3.88 -11.69 -10.92
CA ASP A 6 -4.48 -10.50 -11.54
C ASP A 6 -4.09 -9.20 -10.80
N LEU A 7 -4.04 -9.26 -9.47
CA LEU A 7 -3.69 -8.08 -8.67
C LEU A 7 -2.21 -7.74 -8.78
N LYS A 8 -1.34 -8.76 -8.84
CA LYS A 8 0.10 -8.61 -9.07
C LYS A 8 0.38 -8.09 -10.47
N ASP A 9 -0.25 -8.65 -11.49
CA ASP A 9 -0.05 -8.30 -12.90
C ASP A 9 -0.59 -6.90 -13.23
N LYS A 10 -1.66 -6.46 -12.55
CA LYS A 10 -2.18 -5.08 -12.71
C LYS A 10 -1.29 -4.01 -12.06
N ILE A 11 -0.62 -4.35 -10.96
CA ILE A 11 0.24 -3.42 -10.21
C ILE A 11 1.68 -3.46 -10.72
N ASP A 12 2.17 -4.64 -11.14
CA ASP A 12 3.46 -4.96 -11.78
C ASP A 12 4.62 -4.02 -11.39
N THR A 13 4.72 -3.72 -10.10
CA THR A 13 5.76 -2.82 -9.60
C THR A 13 6.58 -3.59 -8.59
N LYS A 14 7.79 -4.01 -8.98
CA LYS A 14 8.76 -4.58 -8.04
C LYS A 14 9.03 -3.59 -6.91
N THR A 15 8.97 -4.07 -5.67
CA THR A 15 9.18 -3.23 -4.47
C THR A 15 10.51 -2.48 -4.48
N VAL A 16 11.57 -3.08 -5.02
CA VAL A 16 12.89 -2.43 -5.18
C VAL A 16 12.81 -1.25 -6.15
N ASN A 17 12.13 -1.42 -7.29
CA ASN A 17 11.99 -0.35 -8.27
C ASN A 17 11.16 0.81 -7.70
N MET A 18 10.14 0.49 -6.92
CA MET A 18 9.34 1.48 -6.21
C MET A 18 10.18 2.30 -5.21
N VAL A 19 11.04 1.66 -4.42
CA VAL A 19 11.94 2.38 -3.49
C VAL A 19 12.90 3.29 -4.25
N LEU A 20 13.53 2.81 -5.32
CA LEU A 20 14.44 3.60 -6.15
C LEU A 20 13.74 4.81 -6.78
N LEU A 21 12.54 4.60 -7.34
CA LEU A 21 11.74 5.67 -7.94
C LEU A 21 11.28 6.69 -6.89
N THR A 22 10.90 6.25 -5.69
CA THR A 22 10.53 7.18 -4.62
C THR A 22 11.71 8.07 -4.22
N ILE A 23 12.92 7.52 -4.13
CA ILE A 23 14.13 8.32 -3.86
C ILE A 23 14.41 9.29 -5.02
N ALA A 24 14.37 8.80 -6.27
CA ALA A 24 14.64 9.62 -7.45
C ALA A 24 13.63 10.75 -7.66
N THR A 25 12.38 10.56 -7.22
CA THR A 25 11.29 11.55 -7.36
C THR A 25 10.97 12.28 -6.06
N ALA A 26 11.82 12.16 -5.04
CA ALA A 26 11.64 12.77 -3.72
C ALA A 26 10.24 12.54 -3.10
N GLY A 27 9.67 11.34 -3.25
CA GLY A 27 8.36 11.00 -2.67
C GLY A 27 7.17 11.10 -3.63
N LEU A 28 7.29 11.79 -4.76
CA LEU A 28 6.15 11.99 -5.68
C LEU A 28 5.65 10.68 -6.30
N TYR A 29 6.57 9.76 -6.63
CA TYR A 29 6.19 8.45 -7.15
C TYR A 29 5.32 7.66 -6.16
N LEU A 30 5.60 7.77 -4.86
CA LEU A 30 4.84 7.09 -3.81
C LEU A 30 3.37 7.52 -3.81
N LEU A 31 3.11 8.82 -3.99
CA LEU A 31 1.76 9.39 -4.07
C LEU A 31 1.00 8.84 -5.28
N LEU A 32 1.63 8.85 -6.47
CA LEU A 32 1.03 8.34 -7.70
C LEU A 32 0.75 6.84 -7.60
N TRP A 33 1.68 6.10 -7.00
CA TRP A 33 1.53 4.67 -6.78
C TRP A 33 0.36 4.37 -5.83
N VAL A 34 0.22 5.12 -4.73
CA VAL A 34 -0.92 4.99 -3.81
C VAL A 34 -2.24 5.28 -4.52
N TYR A 35 -2.32 6.34 -5.32
CA TYR A 35 -3.52 6.65 -6.11
C TYR A 35 -3.90 5.52 -7.06
N ARG A 36 -2.94 5.04 -7.87
CA ARG A 36 -3.16 3.95 -8.83
C ARG A 36 -3.55 2.64 -8.11
N SER A 37 -2.86 2.30 -7.04
CA SER A 37 -3.13 1.07 -6.28
C SER A 37 -4.47 1.13 -5.56
N ASN A 38 -4.86 2.30 -5.05
CA ASN A 38 -6.17 2.51 -4.45
C ASN A 38 -7.30 2.20 -5.43
N LEU A 39 -7.18 2.63 -6.69
CA LEU A 39 -8.14 2.33 -7.75
C LEU A 39 -8.19 0.84 -8.06
N ILE A 40 -7.03 0.22 -8.30
CA ILE A 40 -6.94 -1.20 -8.68
C ILE A 40 -7.47 -2.11 -7.57
N ILE A 41 -7.08 -1.86 -6.31
CA ILE A 41 -7.55 -2.68 -5.19
C ILE A 41 -9.04 -2.44 -4.97
N SER A 42 -9.54 -1.21 -5.06
CA SER A 42 -10.99 -0.95 -4.88
C SER A 42 -11.83 -1.60 -5.99
N GLU A 43 -11.35 -1.60 -7.23
CA GLU A 43 -12.00 -2.26 -8.36
C GLU A 43 -12.02 -3.80 -8.17
N THR A 44 -10.90 -4.37 -7.75
CA THR A 44 -10.72 -5.83 -7.65
C THR A 44 -11.40 -6.42 -6.43
N THR A 45 -11.30 -5.74 -5.28
CA THR A 45 -11.88 -6.21 -4.01
C THR A 45 -13.34 -5.78 -3.82
N LYS A 46 -13.83 -4.83 -4.64
CA LYS A 46 -15.13 -4.15 -4.48
C LYS A 46 -15.29 -3.40 -3.13
N VAL A 47 -14.22 -3.23 -2.37
CA VAL A 47 -14.20 -2.46 -1.12
C VAL A 47 -13.67 -1.05 -1.40
N ARG A 48 -14.38 -0.02 -0.94
CA ARG A 48 -13.86 1.36 -0.99
C ARG A 48 -12.76 1.53 0.06
N LEU A 49 -11.51 1.59 -0.40
CA LEU A 49 -10.35 1.80 0.46
C LEU A 49 -10.22 3.25 0.95
N ALA A 50 -10.05 4.17 0.02
CA ALA A 50 -9.94 5.59 0.32
C ALA A 50 -10.68 6.40 -0.74
N ASP A 51 -11.48 7.37 -0.29
CA ASP A 51 -12.19 8.29 -1.19
C ASP A 51 -11.21 9.26 -1.86
N ASN A 52 -11.61 9.81 -3.01
CA ASN A 52 -10.79 10.77 -3.75
C ASN A 52 -10.37 11.97 -2.89
N THR A 53 -11.25 12.44 -1.99
CA THR A 53 -10.97 13.52 -1.03
C THR A 53 -9.75 13.21 -0.16
N TYR A 54 -9.60 11.95 0.26
CA TYR A 54 -8.47 11.52 1.07
C TYR A 54 -7.14 11.64 0.31
N ILE A 55 -7.13 11.19 -0.95
CA ILE A 55 -5.93 11.27 -1.81
C ILE A 55 -5.59 12.73 -2.12
N ILE A 56 -6.59 13.59 -2.32
CA ILE A 56 -6.38 15.02 -2.53
C ILE A 56 -5.71 15.64 -1.30
N TRP A 57 -6.19 15.37 -0.09
CA TRP A 57 -5.56 15.89 1.13
C TRP A 57 -4.14 15.37 1.33
N LEU A 58 -3.88 14.10 1.02
CA LEU A 58 -2.52 13.54 1.02
C LEU A 58 -1.61 14.33 0.07
N ALA A 59 -2.07 14.62 -1.15
CA ALA A 59 -1.33 15.39 -2.14
C ALA A 59 -1.09 16.85 -1.70
N VAL A 60 -2.10 17.49 -1.11
CA VAL A 60 -2.00 18.85 -0.55
C VAL A 60 -0.99 18.91 0.58
N CYS A 61 -1.04 17.98 1.54
CA CYS A 61 -0.07 17.92 2.64
C CYS A 61 1.35 17.71 2.13
N LEU A 62 1.55 16.80 1.17
CA LEU A 62 2.87 16.55 0.59
C LEU A 62 3.40 17.78 -0.18
N GLY A 63 2.57 18.40 -1.02
CA GLY A 63 2.95 19.53 -1.85
C GLY A 63 3.26 20.79 -1.03
N LEU A 64 2.39 21.14 -0.07
CA LEU A 64 2.61 22.29 0.80
C LEU A 64 3.77 22.07 1.78
N SER A 65 4.00 20.83 2.23
CA SER A 65 5.16 20.50 3.05
C SER A 65 6.47 20.80 2.32
N GLY A 66 6.60 20.37 1.07
CA GLY A 66 7.76 20.67 0.24
C GLY A 66 7.91 22.18 -0.05
N ALA A 67 6.80 22.87 -0.34
CA ALA A 67 6.81 24.30 -0.65
C ALA A 67 7.20 25.18 0.54
N PHE A 68 6.87 24.76 1.77
CA PHE A 68 7.19 25.49 2.99
C PHE A 68 8.49 25.04 3.65
N SER A 69 9.18 24.04 3.10
CA SER A 69 10.46 23.57 3.64
C SER A 69 11.63 24.43 3.14
N GLY A 70 12.52 24.83 4.05
CA GLY A 70 13.76 25.54 3.72
C GLY A 70 13.57 27.05 3.47
N THR A 71 12.46 27.60 3.96
CA THR A 71 12.13 29.04 3.87
C THR A 71 12.87 29.88 4.92
N GLY A 72 13.43 29.27 5.97
CA GLY A 72 14.12 29.97 7.06
C GLY A 72 13.18 30.80 7.95
N SER A 73 11.87 30.50 7.91
CA SER A 73 10.83 31.24 8.60
C SER A 73 9.97 30.30 9.45
N SER A 74 8.97 30.85 10.16
CA SER A 74 7.99 30.04 10.89
C SER A 74 7.19 29.08 9.98
N LEU A 75 7.21 29.28 8.65
CA LEU A 75 6.62 28.36 7.69
C LEU A 75 7.32 27.00 7.66
N ASP A 76 8.59 26.90 8.03
CA ASP A 76 9.30 25.61 8.10
C ASP A 76 8.64 24.68 9.13
N LEU A 77 8.15 25.23 10.24
CA LEU A 77 7.40 24.47 11.25
C LEU A 77 6.07 23.95 10.69
N VAL A 78 5.38 24.77 9.89
CA VAL A 78 4.15 24.38 9.19
C VAL A 78 4.45 23.27 8.18
N GLY A 79 5.53 23.41 7.41
CA GLY A 79 5.99 22.39 6.47
C GLY A 79 6.29 21.04 7.14
N LEU A 80 6.91 21.06 8.33
CA LEU A 80 7.16 19.87 9.13
C LEU A 80 5.86 19.21 9.63
N ILE A 81 4.91 20.00 10.15
CA ILE A 81 3.61 19.48 10.61
C ILE A 81 2.86 18.83 9.44
N LEU A 82 2.89 19.45 8.25
CA LEU A 82 2.28 18.89 7.04
C LEU A 82 2.96 17.60 6.58
N ALA A 83 4.29 17.50 6.72
CA ALA A 83 5.03 16.26 6.44
C ALA A 83 4.57 15.11 7.37
N LEU A 84 4.45 15.40 8.67
CA LEU A 84 3.97 14.44 9.66
C LEU A 84 2.52 14.01 9.39
N ALA A 85 1.66 14.97 9.03
CA ALA A 85 0.29 14.67 8.62
C ALA A 85 0.25 13.77 7.38
N ALA A 86 1.04 14.06 6.34
CA ALA A 86 1.15 13.21 5.15
C ALA A 86 1.64 11.80 5.50
N SER A 87 2.64 11.68 6.39
CA SER A 87 3.12 10.38 6.88
C SER A 87 2.01 9.59 7.61
N ALA A 88 1.25 10.25 8.48
CA ALA A 88 0.12 9.63 9.18
C ALA A 88 -0.96 9.14 8.19
N LEU A 89 -1.24 9.92 7.14
CA LEU A 89 -2.14 9.49 6.07
C LEU A 89 -1.58 8.26 5.34
N TYR A 90 -0.30 8.23 4.94
CA TYR A 90 0.27 7.01 4.34
C TYR A 90 0.12 5.76 5.23
N ILE A 91 0.31 5.90 6.55
CA ILE A 91 0.09 4.81 7.51
C ILE A 91 -1.37 4.36 7.50
N VAL A 92 -2.31 5.29 7.66
CA VAL A 92 -3.76 4.99 7.67
C VAL A 92 -4.18 4.29 6.38
N TRP A 93 -3.72 4.77 5.23
CA TRP A 93 -3.99 4.13 3.94
C TRP A 93 -3.46 2.70 3.91
N ALA A 94 -2.23 2.46 4.40
CA ALA A 94 -1.63 1.13 4.43
C ALA A 94 -2.46 0.15 5.28
N PHE A 95 -2.95 0.57 6.45
CA PHE A 95 -3.81 -0.27 7.28
C PHE A 95 -5.15 -0.61 6.60
N LYS A 96 -5.75 0.34 5.88
CA LYS A 96 -6.95 0.07 5.09
C LYS A 96 -6.66 -0.91 3.95
N ALA A 97 -5.57 -0.71 3.21
CA ALA A 97 -5.14 -1.60 2.14
C ALA A 97 -4.90 -3.02 2.64
N LYS A 98 -4.21 -3.16 3.79
CA LYS A 98 -4.02 -4.44 4.48
C LYS A 98 -5.35 -5.16 4.71
N GLN A 99 -6.35 -4.47 5.26
CA GLN A 99 -7.64 -5.07 5.57
C GLN A 99 -8.34 -5.58 4.32
N ALA A 100 -8.43 -4.75 3.27
CA ALA A 100 -9.06 -5.15 2.01
C ALA A 100 -8.35 -6.32 1.33
N LEU A 101 -7.00 -6.34 1.34
CA LEU A 101 -6.22 -7.44 0.79
C LEU A 101 -6.43 -8.75 1.56
N SER A 102 -6.48 -8.68 2.89
CA SER A 102 -6.68 -9.86 3.74
C SER A 102 -8.07 -10.45 3.53
N GLU A 103 -9.10 -9.59 3.44
CA GLU A 103 -10.48 -10.00 3.22
C GLU A 103 -10.69 -10.55 1.80
N TYR A 104 -10.05 -9.95 0.80
CA TYR A 104 -10.04 -10.45 -0.59
C TYR A 104 -9.38 -11.83 -0.70
N ALA A 105 -8.21 -12.01 -0.09
CA ALA A 105 -7.50 -13.30 -0.09
C ALA A 105 -8.33 -14.41 0.58
N LEU A 106 -9.04 -14.07 1.66
CA LEU A 106 -9.89 -15.01 2.39
C LEU A 106 -11.18 -15.35 1.62
N SER A 107 -11.83 -14.36 1.01
CA SER A 107 -13.11 -14.56 0.33
C SER A 107 -12.96 -15.24 -1.03
N GLU A 108 -12.03 -14.81 -1.87
CA GLU A 108 -11.88 -15.30 -3.23
C GLU A 108 -11.05 -16.60 -3.27
N PHE A 109 -9.97 -16.68 -2.49
CA PHE A 109 -9.01 -17.79 -2.56
C PHE A 109 -9.02 -18.70 -1.33
N LYS A 110 -9.80 -18.37 -0.29
CA LYS A 110 -9.83 -19.10 1.01
C LYS A 110 -8.44 -19.19 1.64
N ILE A 111 -7.62 -18.15 1.49
CA ILE A 111 -6.27 -18.05 2.05
C ILE A 111 -6.31 -17.07 3.21
N ASP A 112 -5.78 -17.46 4.37
CA ASP A 112 -5.59 -16.53 5.48
C ASP A 112 -4.28 -15.76 5.27
N LEU A 113 -4.38 -14.57 4.68
CA LEU A 113 -3.24 -13.68 4.45
C LEU A 113 -2.93 -12.91 5.74
N ARG A 114 -2.08 -13.49 6.59
CA ARG A 114 -1.70 -12.89 7.88
C ARG A 114 -0.65 -11.79 7.71
N MET A 115 -1.10 -10.59 7.34
CA MET A 115 -0.23 -9.41 7.27
C MET A 115 0.11 -8.86 8.66
N ASN A 116 1.39 -8.60 8.93
CA ASN A 116 1.86 -8.09 10.23
C ASN A 116 1.61 -6.58 10.35
N GLY A 117 0.93 -6.15 11.43
CA GLY A 117 0.66 -4.74 11.71
C GLY A 117 1.92 -3.92 11.99
N PHE A 118 2.95 -4.53 12.59
CA PHE A 118 4.22 -3.85 12.84
C PHE A 118 4.90 -3.42 11.53
N TYR A 119 5.03 -4.33 10.56
CA TYR A 119 5.57 -3.99 9.25
C TYR A 119 4.66 -3.03 8.47
N THR A 120 3.34 -3.14 8.67
CA THR A 120 2.41 -2.19 8.06
C THR A 120 2.64 -0.77 8.57
N PHE A 121 3.00 -0.56 9.84
CA PHE A 121 3.25 0.78 10.38
C PHE A 121 4.61 1.37 9.98
N PHE A 122 5.67 0.57 9.96
CA PHE A 122 7.02 1.07 9.65
C PHE A 122 7.28 1.21 8.15
N LEU A 123 6.85 0.23 7.36
CA LEU A 123 7.10 0.18 5.91
C LEU A 123 5.89 0.68 5.10
N ASN A 124 4.70 0.77 5.71
CA ASN A 124 3.49 1.33 5.13
C ASN A 124 3.24 0.84 3.69
N VAL A 125 3.23 1.77 2.75
CA VAL A 125 2.96 1.55 1.33
C VAL A 125 3.89 0.49 0.72
N TYR A 126 5.17 0.44 1.13
CA TYR A 126 6.12 -0.55 0.61
C TYR A 126 5.77 -1.98 1.05
N TYR A 127 5.28 -2.15 2.28
CA TYR A 127 4.84 -3.45 2.77
C TYR A 127 3.60 -3.93 2.04
N ILE A 128 2.66 -3.03 1.75
CA ILE A 128 1.49 -3.36 0.93
C ILE A 128 1.91 -3.84 -0.46
N ASN A 129 2.80 -3.10 -1.14
CA ASN A 129 3.30 -3.53 -2.44
C ASN A 129 4.03 -4.88 -2.39
N TYR A 130 4.83 -5.10 -1.34
CA TYR A 130 5.48 -6.40 -1.12
C TYR A 130 4.46 -7.53 -0.97
N CYS A 131 3.45 -7.37 -0.12
CA CYS A 131 2.42 -8.40 0.11
C CYS A 131 1.59 -8.69 -1.15
N ILE A 132 1.31 -7.69 -1.98
CA ILE A 132 0.65 -7.91 -3.28
C ILE A 132 1.52 -8.76 -4.21
N ASN A 133 2.82 -8.48 -4.26
CA ASN A 133 3.77 -9.22 -5.10
C ASN A 133 4.01 -10.67 -4.62
N ASP A 134 3.89 -10.90 -3.31
CA ASP A 134 4.09 -12.19 -2.62
C ASP A 134 2.80 -13.04 -2.53
N LEU A 135 1.63 -12.46 -2.82
CA LEU A 135 0.33 -13.12 -2.75
C LEU A 135 0.28 -14.49 -3.46
N PRO A 136 0.82 -14.67 -4.69
CA PRO A 136 0.80 -15.97 -5.37
C PRO A 136 1.69 -17.02 -4.70
N GLU A 137 2.78 -16.60 -4.08
CA GLU A 137 3.69 -17.48 -3.37
C GLU A 137 3.11 -17.94 -2.04
N GLU A 138 2.42 -17.04 -1.32
CA GLU A 138 1.68 -17.39 -0.11
C GLU A 138 0.55 -18.40 -0.39
N GLN A 139 -0.15 -18.27 -1.53
CA GLN A 139 -1.09 -19.30 -1.98
C GLN A 139 -0.39 -20.65 -2.20
N ARG A 140 0.75 -20.67 -2.90
CA ARG A 140 1.50 -21.90 -3.17
C ARG A 140 1.89 -22.61 -1.86
N LYS A 141 2.42 -21.87 -0.89
CA LYS A 141 2.82 -22.41 0.43
C LYS A 141 1.62 -23.01 1.17
N GLN A 142 0.49 -22.30 1.22
CA GLN A 142 -0.70 -22.80 1.91
C GLN A 142 -1.32 -24.01 1.21
N ASN A 143 -1.30 -24.07 -0.12
CA ASN A 143 -1.77 -25.24 -0.87
C ASN A 143 -0.91 -26.48 -0.58
N ILE A 144 0.42 -26.33 -0.50
CA ILE A 144 1.34 -27.42 -0.12
C ILE A 144 1.05 -27.91 1.31
N LEU A 145 0.90 -26.98 2.27
CA LEU A 145 0.60 -27.31 3.66
C LEU A 145 -0.77 -28.03 3.80
N ARG A 146 -1.79 -27.58 3.07
CA ARG A 146 -3.11 -28.25 3.02
C ARG A 146 -3.01 -29.65 2.41
N GLY A 147 -2.23 -29.81 1.34
CA GLY A 147 -1.95 -31.12 0.73
C GLY A 147 -1.27 -32.10 1.68
N HIS A 148 -0.34 -31.64 2.50
CA HIS A 148 0.28 -32.46 3.55
C HIS A 148 -0.66 -32.82 4.70
N THR A 149 -1.66 -31.98 4.99
CA THR A 149 -2.62 -32.25 6.08
C THR A 149 -3.66 -33.32 5.70
N GLN A 150 -3.86 -33.59 4.41
CA GLN A 150 -4.78 -34.65 3.93
C GLN A 150 -4.15 -36.05 3.87
N GLN A 151 -2.84 -36.17 4.08
CA GLN A 151 -2.09 -37.44 4.04
C GLN A 151 -1.66 -37.96 5.42
N ALA A 152 -2.14 -37.34 6.50
CA ALA A 152 -1.85 -37.72 7.89
C ALA A 152 -3.09 -38.24 8.62
#